data_AF-A0A6M8UZR0-F1
#
_entry.id   AF-A0A6M8UZR0-F1
#
_cell.length_a   1.000
_cell.length_b   1.000
_cell.length_c   1.000
_cell.angle_alpha   90.00
_cell.angle_beta   90.00
_cell.angle_gamma   90.00
#
_symmetry.space_group_name_H-M   'P 1'
#
loop_
_entity.id
_entity.type
_entity.pdbx_description
1 polymer ?
#
loop_
_entity_poly.entity_id
_entity_poly.type
_entity_poly.pdbx_seq_one_letter_code
_entity_poly.pdbx_strand_id
1 'polypeptide(L)'
;MSETKRERKFYSPEQKVLILRELLENNIPISQLAEKYYVHPNDIYNWKKKLFEGAKDIFQTKAVNNKQTTIEQKKIEKLESKLRDRDEAIAILLKENIDKKKV
;
A
#
# COMPACT_ATOMS: atom_id res chain seq x y z
N MET A 1 -16.11 -34.32 -11.09
CA MET A 1 -15.74 -33.58 -9.87
C MET A 1 -15.82 -32.10 -10.21
N SER A 2 -16.90 -31.44 -9.80
CA SER A 2 -17.21 -30.09 -10.24
C SER A 2 -16.48 -29.08 -9.34
N GLU A 3 -15.44 -28.44 -9.86
CA GLU A 3 -14.81 -27.27 -9.25
C GLU A 3 -15.84 -26.14 -9.18
N THR A 4 -16.37 -25.89 -7.98
CA THR A 4 -17.20 -24.72 -7.71
C THR A 4 -16.30 -23.49 -7.73
N LYS A 5 -16.38 -22.75 -8.85
CA LYS A 5 -15.79 -21.42 -9.02
C LYS A 5 -16.33 -20.51 -7.91
N ARG A 6 -15.61 -20.41 -6.78
CA ARG A 6 -15.95 -19.53 -5.66
C ARG A 6 -15.94 -18.10 -6.18
N GLU A 7 -17.12 -17.51 -6.39
CA GLU A 7 -17.26 -16.08 -6.58
C GLU A 7 -16.52 -15.38 -5.44
N ARG A 8 -15.53 -14.56 -5.79
CA ARG A 8 -14.78 -13.77 -4.81
C ARG A 8 -15.76 -12.73 -4.24
N LYS A 9 -16.41 -13.08 -3.13
CA LYS A 9 -17.17 -12.09 -2.34
C LYS A 9 -16.21 -10.98 -1.94
N PHE A 10 -16.48 -9.78 -2.43
CA PHE A 10 -15.76 -8.58 -2.03
C PHE A 10 -16.37 -8.07 -0.73
N TYR A 11 -15.57 -8.10 0.34
CA TYR A 11 -15.94 -7.51 1.63
C TYR A 11 -15.44 -6.07 1.67
N SER A 12 -16.34 -5.14 2.01
CA SER A 12 -15.95 -3.74 2.20
C SER A 12 -14.96 -3.62 3.37
N PRO A 13 -14.11 -2.59 3.40
CA PRO A 13 -13.22 -2.34 4.52
C PRO A 13 -13.97 -2.26 5.87
N GLU A 14 -15.15 -1.64 5.87
CA GLU A 14 -16.01 -1.50 7.05
C GLU A 14 -16.51 -2.85 7.56
N GLN A 15 -16.94 -3.74 6.66
CA GLN A 15 -17.36 -5.09 7.01
C GLN A 15 -16.20 -5.89 7.62
N LYS A 16 -15.00 -5.80 7.05
CA LYS A 16 -13.82 -6.48 7.61
C LYS A 16 -13.53 -6.02 9.03
N VAL A 17 -13.61 -4.72 9.28
CA VAL A 17 -13.41 -4.15 10.62
C VAL A 17 -14.50 -4.62 11.58
N LEU A 18 -15.77 -4.63 11.17
CA LEU A 18 -16.88 -5.09 12.00
C LEU A 18 -16.73 -6.57 12.41
N ILE A 19 -16.34 -7.44 11.47
CA ILE A 19 -16.10 -8.86 11.75
C ILE A 19 -14.94 -9.03 12.73
N LEU A 20 -13.84 -8.29 12.55
CA LEU A 20 -12.70 -8.32 13.47
C LEU A 20 -13.05 -7.73 14.84
N ARG A 21 -13.95 -6.75 14.88
CA ARG A 21 -14.46 -6.15 16.11
C ARG A 21 -15.21 -7.17 16.94
N GLU A 22 -16.14 -7.90 16.32
CA GLU A 22 -16.86 -9.00 16.98
C GLU A 22 -15.91 -10.10 17.47
N LEU A 23 -14.88 -10.43 16.68
CA LEU A 23 -13.88 -11.42 17.08
C LEU A 23 -13.10 -10.99 18.34
N LEU A 24 -12.71 -9.72 18.43
CA LEU A 24 -11.84 -9.21 19.49
C LEU A 24 -12.60 -8.74 20.74
N GLU A 25 -13.76 -8.09 20.57
CA GLU A 25 -14.57 -7.57 21.67
C GLU A 25 -15.49 -8.65 22.26
N ASN A 26 -16.20 -9.40 21.39
CA ASN A 26 -17.19 -10.40 21.84
C ASN A 26 -16.58 -11.81 22.03
N ASN A 27 -15.27 -11.98 21.77
CA ASN A 27 -14.57 -13.28 21.83
C ASN A 27 -15.24 -14.40 21.00
N ILE A 28 -15.97 -14.04 19.94
CA ILE A 28 -16.67 -15.00 19.11
C ILE A 28 -15.65 -15.79 18.29
N PRO A 29 -15.68 -17.14 18.30
CA PRO A 29 -14.72 -17.94 17.56
C PRO A 29 -14.83 -17.71 16.05
N ILE A 30 -13.69 -17.74 15.37
CA ILE A 30 -13.58 -17.53 13.91
C ILE A 30 -14.51 -18.45 13.12
N SER A 31 -14.74 -19.67 13.60
CA SER A 31 -15.66 -20.63 12.97
C SER A 31 -17.10 -20.09 12.89
N GLN A 32 -17.61 -19.51 13.99
CA GLN A 32 -18.95 -18.94 14.00
C GLN A 32 -19.05 -17.66 13.17
N LEU A 33 -18.01 -16.82 13.16
CA LEU A 33 -17.97 -15.63 12.31
C LEU A 33 -17.89 -15.99 10.82
N ALA A 34 -17.13 -17.04 10.49
CA ALA A 34 -17.03 -17.57 9.14
C ALA A 34 -18.40 -18.03 8.62
N GLU A 35 -19.18 -18.72 9.45
CA GLU A 35 -20.55 -19.12 9.11
C GLU A 35 -21.50 -17.93 9.04
N LYS A 36 -21.51 -17.05 10.06
CA LYS A 36 -22.42 -15.90 10.16
C LYS A 36 -22.26 -14.91 9.01
N TYR A 37 -21.03 -14.63 8.61
CA TYR A 37 -20.72 -13.66 7.56
C TYR A 37 -20.41 -14.30 6.21
N TYR A 38 -20.51 -15.63 6.10
CA TYR A 38 -20.14 -16.41 4.91
C TYR A 38 -18.71 -16.13 4.41
N VAL A 39 -17.79 -15.91 5.34
CA VAL A 39 -16.38 -15.61 5.08
C VAL A 39 -15.55 -16.87 5.28
N HIS A 40 -14.52 -17.07 4.47
CA HIS A 40 -13.59 -18.17 4.71
C HIS A 40 -12.75 -17.89 5.97
N PRO A 41 -12.55 -18.86 6.89
CA PRO A 41 -11.76 -18.65 8.10
C PRO A 41 -10.37 -18.07 7.83
N ASN A 42 -9.72 -18.51 6.74
CA ASN A 42 -8.42 -18.01 6.31
C ASN A 42 -8.42 -16.50 5.98
N ASP A 43 -9.51 -15.97 5.43
CA ASP A 43 -9.63 -14.53 5.17
C ASP A 43 -9.70 -13.74 6.47
N ILE A 44 -10.45 -14.25 7.46
CA ILE A 44 -10.53 -13.64 8.80
C ILE A 44 -9.14 -13.64 9.47
N TYR A 45 -8.40 -14.75 9.39
CA TYR A 45 -7.01 -14.80 9.88
C TYR A 45 -6.11 -13.77 9.20
N ASN A 46 -6.20 -13.66 7.88
CA ASN A 46 -5.42 -12.67 7.12
C ASN A 46 -5.79 -11.24 7.49
N TRP A 47 -7.07 -10.93 7.68
CA TRP A 47 -7.50 -9.59 8.09
C TRP A 47 -7.08 -9.28 9.52
N LYS A 48 -7.17 -10.24 10.44
CA LYS A 48 -6.68 -10.11 11.82
C LYS A 48 -5.18 -9.77 11.82
N LYS A 49 -4.39 -10.50 11.03
CA LYS A 49 -2.95 -10.24 10.90
C LYS A 49 -2.68 -8.83 10.37
N LYS A 50 -3.34 -8.44 9.28
CA LYS A 50 -3.23 -7.09 8.68
C LYS A 50 -3.62 -5.99 9.65
N LEU A 51 -4.66 -6.19 10.45
CA LEU A 51 -5.10 -5.23 11.47
C LEU A 51 -3.99 -5.00 12.51
N PHE A 52 -3.39 -6.08 13.05
CA PHE A 52 -2.32 -5.94 14.04
C PHE A 52 -1.01 -5.40 13.46
N GLU A 53 -0.67 -5.76 12.21
CA GLU A 53 0.49 -5.19 11.51
C GLU A 53 0.29 -3.69 11.24
N GLY A 54 -0.87 -3.28 10.73
CA GLY A 54 -1.21 -1.88 10.50
C GLY A 54 -1.40 -1.08 11.79
N ALA A 55 -1.88 -1.72 12.86
CA ALA A 55 -2.01 -1.07 14.16
C ALA A 55 -0.67 -0.54 14.69
N LYS A 56 0.45 -1.25 14.42
CA LYS A 56 1.78 -0.75 14.79
C LYS A 56 2.09 0.59 14.14
N ASP A 57 1.69 0.79 12.89
CA ASP A 57 1.88 2.04 12.16
C ASP A 57 0.97 3.16 12.71
N ILE A 58 -0.29 2.83 13.03
CA ILE A 58 -1.26 3.79 13.60
C ILE A 58 -0.83 4.27 14.99
N PHE A 59 -0.30 3.37 15.82
CA PHE A 59 0.16 3.69 17.17
C PHE A 59 1.62 4.17 17.21
N GLN A 60 2.36 4.13 16.10
CA GLN A 60 3.65 4.79 16.00
C GLN A 60 3.43 6.31 16.04
N THR A 61 4.05 6.96 17.02
CA THR A 61 3.93 8.40 17.24
C THR A 61 4.23 9.17 15.96
N LYS A 62 3.33 10.10 15.57
CA LYS A 62 3.42 10.97 14.38
C LYS A 62 4.81 11.57 14.13
N ALA A 63 5.64 11.75 15.17
CA ALA A 63 7.02 12.22 15.06
C ALA A 63 7.92 11.31 14.19
N VAL A 64 7.69 10.00 14.17
CA VAL A 64 8.47 9.05 13.34
C VAL A 64 8.01 9.12 11.89
N ASN A 65 6.70 9.13 11.65
CA ASN A 65 6.14 9.26 10.30
C ASN A 65 6.51 10.60 9.66
N ASN A 66 6.45 11.73 10.39
CA ASN A 66 6.86 13.03 9.84
C ASN A 66 8.36 13.06 9.46
N LYS A 67 9.23 12.38 10.23
CA LYS A 67 10.65 12.24 9.89
C LYS A 67 10.86 11.37 8.64
N GLN A 68 10.11 10.29 8.50
CA GLN A 68 10.19 9.42 7.33
C GLN A 68 9.74 10.15 6.07
N THR A 69 8.57 10.82 6.12
CA THR A 69 8.03 11.61 5.01
C THR A 69 8.96 12.75 4.61
N THR A 70 9.58 13.45 5.57
CA THR A 70 10.54 14.53 5.26
C THR A 70 11.84 14.00 4.65
N ILE A 71 12.31 12.81 5.03
CA ILE A 71 13.48 12.18 4.39
C ILE A 71 13.16 11.73 2.97
N GLU A 72 11.97 11.17 2.73
CA GLU A 72 11.51 10.76 1.40
C GLU A 72 11.33 11.97 0.47
N GLN A 73 10.72 13.06 0.96
CA GLN A 73 10.58 14.31 0.21
C GLN A 73 11.95 14.89 -0.20
N LYS A 74 12.93 14.91 0.72
CA LYS A 74 14.30 15.36 0.39
C LYS A 74 14.98 14.48 -0.66
N LYS A 75 14.72 13.17 -0.66
CA LYS A 75 15.27 12.26 -1.68
C LYS A 75 14.62 12.52 -3.04
N ILE A 76 13.30 12.72 -3.07
CA ILE A 76 12.56 13.05 -4.29
C ILE A 76 13.12 14.34 -4.89
N GLU A 77 13.21 15.42 -4.11
CA GLU A 77 13.73 16.71 -4.57
C GLU A 77 15.16 16.59 -5.13
N LYS A 78 16.04 15.81 -4.46
CA LYS A 78 17.40 15.56 -4.94
C LYS A 78 17.44 14.77 -6.24
N LEU A 79 16.54 13.81 -6.42
CA LEU A 79 16.44 13.02 -7.66
C LEU A 79 15.89 13.87 -8.80
N GLU A 80 14.89 14.72 -8.53
CA GLU A 80 14.31 15.64 -9.51
C GLU A 80 15.34 16.68 -9.98
N SER A 81 16.12 17.26 -9.08
CA SER A 81 17.22 18.16 -9.47
C SER A 81 18.21 17.46 -10.40
N LYS A 82 18.65 16.24 -10.05
CA LYS A 82 19.57 15.47 -10.89
C LYS A 82 18.98 15.12 -12.26
N LEU A 83 17.68 14.89 -12.33
CA LEU A 83 17.00 14.63 -13.59
C LEU A 83 17.08 15.89 -14.48
N ARG A 84 16.73 17.05 -13.90
CA ARG A 84 16.78 18.34 -14.58
C ARG A 84 18.17 18.70 -15.07
N ASP A 85 19.21 18.53 -14.26
CA ASP A 85 20.61 18.75 -14.67
C ASP A 85 20.99 17.88 -15.88
N ARG A 86 20.54 16.62 -15.89
CA ARG A 86 20.78 15.70 -17.01
C ARG A 86 20.01 16.10 -18.25
N ASP A 87 18.74 16.48 -18.12
CA ASP A 87 17.91 16.94 -19.23
C ASP A 87 18.50 18.20 -19.88
N GLU A 88 19.04 19.13 -19.07
CA GLU A 88 19.71 20.32 -19.57
C GLU A 88 21.00 19.99 -20.32
N ALA A 89 21.84 19.10 -19.76
CA ALA A 89 23.04 18.63 -20.44
C ALA A 89 22.73 17.92 -21.77
N ILE A 90 21.67 17.11 -21.80
CA ILE A 90 21.19 16.47 -23.03
C ILE A 90 20.74 17.53 -24.05
N ALA A 91 19.98 18.54 -23.63
CA ALA A 91 19.53 19.62 -24.52
C ALA A 91 20.70 20.39 -25.14
N ILE A 92 21.75 20.67 -24.36
CA ILE A 92 22.98 21.31 -24.85
C ILE A 92 23.68 20.42 -25.88
N LEU A 93 23.90 19.14 -25.57
CA LEU A 93 24.57 18.20 -26.48
C LEU A 93 23.76 17.96 -27.76
N LEU A 94 22.44 17.90 -27.67
CA LEU A 94 21.55 17.79 -28.83
C LEU A 94 21.69 19.02 -29.73
N LYS A 95 21.70 20.22 -29.14
CA LYS A 95 21.90 21.47 -29.88
C LYS A 95 23.26 21.47 -30.59
N GLU A 96 24.34 21.16 -29.88
CA GLU A 96 25.69 21.09 -30.46
C GLU A 96 25.78 20.06 -31.60
N ASN A 97 25.11 18.91 -31.49
CA ASN A 97 25.09 17.90 -32.55
C ASN A 97 24.27 18.34 -33.76
N ILE A 98 23.18 19.09 -33.57
CA ILE A 98 22.38 19.67 -34.67
C ILE A 98 23.21 20.70 -35.42
N ASP A 99 23.91 21.58 -34.71
CA ASP A 99 24.80 22.59 -35.32
C ASP A 99 25.95 21.93 -36.10
N LYS A 100 26.55 20.85 -35.56
CA LYS A 100 27.59 20.06 -36.26
C LYS A 100 27.08 19.30 -37.50
N LYS A 101 25.78 18.97 -37.58
CA LYS A 101 25.16 18.31 -38.73
C LYS A 101 24.62 19.27 -39.80
N LYS A 102 24.61 20.58 -39.53
CA LYS A 102 24.20 21.62 -40.50
C LYS A 102 25.38 22.17 -41.33
N VAL A 103 26.58 21.61 -41.17
CA VAL A 103 27.76 21.85 -42.02
C VAL A 103 27.89 20.72 -43.04
#